data_AF-A0A956KJ19-F1
#
_entry.id   AF-A0A956KJ19-F1
#
_cell.length_a   1.000
_cell.length_b   1.000
_cell.length_c   1.000
_cell.angle_alpha   90.00
_cell.angle_beta   90.00
_cell.angle_gamma   90.00
#
_symmetry.space_group_name_H-M   'P 1'
#
loop_
_entity.id
_entity.type
_entity.pdbx_description
1 polymer ?
#
loop_
_entity_poly.entity_id
_entity_poly.type
_entity_poly.pdbx_seq_one_letter_code
_entity_poly.pdbx_strand_id
1 'polypeptide(L)'
;QLQNYGTGINVVGVRQGTVPDGEIVIVGGHYDHIPGCSGADDNGTGVAATLELARILADIPTPRTLVITCWDEEELGLIGSDAQAQAAADQGLPITAVFSLDSIGAASSEPDSQVVPAGFDLLFPSQYQELVDNDFRADFLLWVSDDTMAPIGVALDGFADQLGLRSLGAPLDDALKVSPVLSDLRRSDHASFWDRDIPAIFFNDTGEFRYPAYHCGDGDDTTDKVDPTFAIQVAQVAVATAAFALGM
;
A
#
# COMPACT_ATOMS: atom_id res chain seq x y z
N GLN A 1 3.95 -17.00 -11.71
CA GLN A 1 4.97 -16.76 -12.77
C GLN A 1 6.05 -15.85 -12.21
N LEU A 2 7.25 -15.90 -12.77
CA LEU A 2 8.36 -15.02 -12.37
C LEU A 2 8.57 -13.99 -13.46
N GLN A 3 8.60 -12.71 -13.09
CA GLN A 3 8.97 -11.62 -14.01
C GLN A 3 10.43 -11.25 -13.73
N ASN A 4 11.33 -11.76 -14.56
CA ASN A 4 12.75 -11.39 -14.52
C ASN A 4 12.94 -10.08 -15.30
N TYR A 5 13.55 -9.09 -14.67
CA TYR A 5 13.84 -7.77 -15.26
C TYR A 5 15.34 -7.44 -15.27
N GLY A 6 16.19 -8.46 -15.10
CA GLY A 6 17.64 -8.38 -15.26
C GLY A 6 18.42 -8.36 -13.94
N THR A 7 18.06 -7.49 -13.01
CA THR A 7 18.72 -7.35 -11.69
C THR A 7 18.02 -8.17 -10.61
N GLY A 8 16.68 -8.21 -10.64
CA GLY A 8 15.85 -8.99 -9.71
C GLY A 8 14.70 -9.73 -10.40
N ILE A 9 13.79 -10.25 -9.57
CA ILE A 9 12.64 -11.06 -9.99
C ILE A 9 11.39 -10.70 -9.16
N ASN A 10 10.35 -10.17 -9.83
CA ASN A 10 9.03 -10.10 -9.20
C ASN A 10 8.35 -11.48 -9.24
N VAL A 11 7.61 -11.81 -8.18
CA VAL A 11 6.77 -13.00 -8.13
C VAL A 11 5.32 -12.61 -8.42
N VAL A 12 4.73 -13.15 -9.48
CA VAL A 12 3.41 -12.72 -9.97
C VAL A 12 2.41 -13.88 -10.01
N GLY A 13 1.26 -13.73 -9.37
CA GLY A 13 0.09 -14.59 -9.50
C GLY A 13 -0.99 -13.92 -10.36
N VAL A 14 -1.70 -14.68 -11.20
CA VAL A 14 -2.79 -14.13 -12.02
C VAL A 14 -4.01 -15.02 -11.91
N ARG A 15 -5.15 -14.44 -11.51
CA ARG A 15 -6.46 -15.06 -11.56
C ARG A 15 -7.30 -14.31 -12.59
N GLN A 16 -7.59 -14.98 -13.71
CA GLN A 16 -8.34 -14.42 -14.82
C GLN A 16 -9.76 -14.02 -14.38
N GLY A 17 -10.20 -12.84 -14.82
CA GLY A 17 -11.56 -12.38 -14.67
C GLY A 17 -12.54 -13.16 -15.55
N THR A 18 -13.84 -13.02 -15.27
CA THR A 18 -14.90 -13.64 -16.07
C THR A 18 -15.20 -12.87 -17.35
N VAL A 19 -14.79 -11.61 -17.45
CA VAL A 19 -14.87 -10.79 -18.66
C VAL A 19 -13.58 -10.98 -19.47
N PRO A 20 -13.64 -11.55 -20.69
CA PRO A 20 -12.47 -11.67 -21.56
C PRO A 20 -11.87 -10.30 -21.91
N ASP A 21 -10.55 -10.20 -21.88
CA ASP A 21 -9.80 -8.96 -22.11
C ASP A 21 -10.27 -7.78 -21.23
N GLY A 22 -10.81 -8.11 -20.04
CA GLY A 22 -11.34 -7.16 -19.08
C GLY A 22 -10.26 -6.40 -18.32
N GLU A 23 -10.73 -5.46 -17.49
CA GLU A 23 -9.90 -4.62 -16.63
C GLU A 23 -9.09 -5.45 -15.60
N ILE A 24 -7.96 -4.90 -15.17
CA ILE A 24 -7.01 -5.54 -14.26
C ILE A 24 -6.94 -4.75 -12.95
N VAL A 25 -6.97 -5.49 -11.84
CA VAL A 25 -6.61 -4.99 -10.50
C VAL A 25 -5.33 -5.69 -10.06
N ILE A 26 -4.33 -4.91 -9.66
CA ILE A 26 -3.07 -5.41 -9.11
C ILE A 26 -3.08 -5.18 -7.60
N VAL A 27 -2.65 -6.16 -6.81
CA VAL A 27 -2.35 -6.00 -5.38
C VAL A 27 -0.97 -6.56 -5.08
N GLY A 28 -0.17 -5.83 -4.31
CA GLY A 28 1.16 -6.31 -3.95
C GLY A 28 1.82 -5.60 -2.79
N GLY A 29 2.98 -6.12 -2.42
CA GLY A 29 3.97 -5.53 -1.51
C GLY A 29 5.35 -6.10 -1.86
N HIS A 30 6.42 -5.39 -1.55
CA HIS A 30 7.77 -5.86 -1.86
C HIS A 30 8.25 -6.94 -0.88
N TYR A 31 9.12 -7.84 -1.32
CA TYR A 31 9.63 -8.95 -0.51
C TYR A 31 11.13 -8.89 -0.23
N ASP A 32 11.84 -7.93 -0.83
CA ASP A 32 13.18 -7.57 -0.38
C ASP A 32 13.11 -6.84 0.97
N HIS A 33 14.28 -6.64 1.58
CA HIS A 33 14.43 -5.95 2.86
C HIS A 33 15.82 -5.30 2.92
N ILE A 34 15.95 -4.28 3.76
CA ILE A 34 17.26 -3.69 4.09
C ILE A 34 18.25 -4.77 4.56
N PRO A 35 19.46 -4.88 3.98
CA PRO A 35 20.46 -5.85 4.42
C PRO A 35 20.81 -5.73 5.91
N GLY A 36 20.59 -6.81 6.67
CA GLY A 36 20.86 -6.84 8.11
C GLY A 36 19.63 -6.54 8.98
N CYS A 37 18.49 -6.25 8.36
CA CYS A 37 17.17 -6.23 8.98
C CYS A 37 16.44 -7.56 8.83
N SER A 38 15.56 -7.85 9.78
CA SER A 38 14.62 -8.96 9.66
C SER A 38 13.40 -8.63 8.78
N GLY A 39 13.06 -7.34 8.62
CA GLY A 39 12.02 -6.86 7.69
C GLY A 39 10.61 -7.40 7.99
N ALA A 40 10.28 -7.54 9.28
CA ALA A 40 9.01 -8.11 9.69
C ALA A 40 7.83 -7.19 9.33
N ASP A 41 7.92 -5.92 9.68
CA ASP A 41 6.94 -4.91 9.30
C ASP A 41 7.18 -4.45 7.85
N ASP A 42 8.45 -4.15 7.54
CA ASP A 42 8.94 -3.62 6.26
C ASP A 42 9.77 -4.67 5.48
N ASN A 43 9.16 -5.49 4.62
CA ASN A 43 7.73 -5.51 4.30
C ASN A 43 7.09 -6.90 4.40
N GLY A 44 7.48 -7.66 5.42
CA GLY A 44 6.88 -8.95 5.75
C GLY A 44 5.37 -8.88 5.96
N THR A 45 4.86 -7.79 6.53
CA THR A 45 3.41 -7.58 6.74
C THR A 45 2.65 -7.38 5.44
N GLY A 46 3.14 -6.56 4.51
CA GLY A 46 2.54 -6.35 3.19
C GLY A 46 2.54 -7.61 2.34
N VAL A 47 3.62 -8.40 2.37
CA VAL A 47 3.68 -9.71 1.70
C VAL A 47 2.66 -10.68 2.31
N ALA A 48 2.56 -10.74 3.64
CA ALA A 48 1.60 -11.62 4.31
C ALA A 48 0.15 -11.26 3.95
N ALA A 49 -0.21 -9.97 3.96
CA ALA A 49 -1.53 -9.50 3.54
C ALA A 49 -1.81 -9.80 2.06
N THR A 50 -0.82 -9.58 1.18
CA THR A 50 -0.91 -9.89 -0.25
C THR A 50 -1.23 -11.37 -0.49
N LEU A 51 -0.52 -12.28 0.19
CA LEU A 51 -0.74 -13.72 0.07
C LEU A 51 -2.07 -14.17 0.66
N GLU A 52 -2.50 -13.58 1.78
CA GLU A 52 -3.79 -13.88 2.39
C GLU A 52 -4.96 -13.41 1.52
N LEU A 53 -4.84 -12.24 0.89
CA LEU A 53 -5.79 -11.76 -0.11
C LEU A 53 -5.88 -12.70 -1.30
N ALA A 54 -4.73 -13.16 -1.82
CA ALA A 54 -4.70 -14.16 -2.87
C ALA A 54 -5.43 -15.45 -2.45
N ARG A 55 -5.23 -15.92 -1.21
CA ARG A 55 -5.87 -17.12 -0.65
C ARG A 55 -7.39 -16.95 -0.51
N ILE A 56 -7.86 -15.82 0.01
CA ILE A 56 -9.30 -15.55 0.21
C ILE A 56 -10.01 -15.45 -1.14
N LEU A 57 -9.40 -14.76 -2.11
CA LEU A 57 -10.01 -14.48 -3.39
C LEU A 57 -9.81 -15.61 -4.40
N ALA A 58 -8.90 -16.57 -4.19
CA ALA A 58 -8.53 -17.62 -5.15
C ALA A 58 -9.72 -18.27 -5.89
N ASP A 59 -10.76 -18.64 -5.16
CA ASP A 59 -11.91 -19.40 -5.67
C ASP A 59 -13.16 -18.53 -5.91
N ILE A 60 -13.06 -17.21 -5.79
CA ILE A 60 -14.17 -16.27 -6.00
C ILE A 60 -14.10 -15.69 -7.42
N PRO A 61 -15.04 -16.00 -8.33
CA PRO A 61 -15.06 -15.41 -9.66
C PRO A 61 -15.36 -13.91 -9.60
N THR A 62 -14.58 -13.10 -10.31
CA THR A 62 -14.78 -11.64 -10.41
C THR A 62 -14.83 -11.21 -11.88
N PRO A 63 -15.57 -10.14 -12.23
CA PRO A 63 -15.55 -9.58 -13.58
C PRO A 63 -14.13 -9.24 -14.05
N ARG A 64 -13.34 -8.62 -13.19
CA ARG A 64 -11.96 -8.17 -13.48
C ARG A 64 -10.92 -9.21 -13.15
N THR A 65 -9.78 -9.15 -13.83
CA THR A 65 -8.61 -9.98 -13.55
C THR A 65 -7.91 -9.48 -12.30
N LEU A 66 -7.58 -10.40 -11.39
CA LEU A 66 -6.74 -10.11 -10.23
C LEU A 66 -5.30 -10.54 -10.53
N VAL A 67 -4.38 -9.60 -10.38
CA VAL A 67 -2.94 -9.85 -10.39
C VAL A 67 -2.42 -9.63 -8.98
N ILE A 68 -1.67 -10.60 -8.48
CA ILE A 68 -0.97 -10.53 -7.20
C ILE A 68 0.51 -10.40 -7.50
N THR A 69 1.20 -9.44 -6.91
CA THR A 69 2.64 -9.26 -7.11
C THR A 69 3.38 -9.16 -5.78
N CYS A 70 4.50 -9.85 -5.66
CA CYS A 70 5.54 -9.49 -4.70
C CYS A 70 6.68 -8.85 -5.48
N TRP A 71 6.91 -7.55 -5.26
CA TRP A 71 7.96 -6.78 -5.94
C TRP A 71 9.32 -7.02 -5.29
N ASP A 72 10.38 -6.92 -6.08
CA ASP A 72 11.77 -7.10 -5.64
C ASP A 72 12.53 -5.79 -5.84
N GLU A 73 13.60 -5.59 -5.07
CA GLU A 73 14.46 -4.40 -5.10
C GLU A 73 13.71 -3.06 -4.92
N GLU A 74 12.69 -3.01 -4.05
CA GLU A 74 12.01 -1.76 -3.65
C GLU A 74 13.02 -0.83 -2.95
N GLU A 75 13.79 -1.40 -2.03
CA GLU A 75 14.73 -0.70 -1.15
C GLU A 75 15.94 -0.12 -1.91
N LEU A 76 16.12 -0.56 -3.16
CA LEU A 76 17.14 -0.08 -4.07
C LEU A 76 16.62 1.01 -5.04
N GLY A 77 15.37 1.43 -4.87
CA GLY A 77 14.73 2.48 -5.65
C GLY A 77 13.61 1.98 -6.56
N LEU A 78 12.68 1.19 -6.02
CA LEU A 78 11.44 0.76 -6.68
C LEU A 78 11.67 -0.06 -7.96
N ILE A 79 12.79 -0.76 -8.08
CA ILE A 79 13.25 -1.30 -9.38
C ILE A 79 12.28 -2.35 -9.92
N GLY A 80 11.78 -3.25 -9.07
CA GLY A 80 10.82 -4.28 -9.46
C GLY A 80 9.47 -3.72 -9.87
N SER A 81 8.90 -2.78 -9.11
CA SER A 81 7.62 -2.15 -9.47
C SER A 81 7.73 -1.26 -10.70
N ASP A 82 8.84 -0.52 -10.86
CA ASP A 82 9.12 0.27 -12.08
C ASP A 82 9.16 -0.64 -13.32
N ALA A 83 9.84 -1.78 -13.23
CA ALA A 83 9.90 -2.74 -14.32
C ALA A 83 8.51 -3.33 -14.64
N GLN A 84 7.66 -3.60 -13.65
CA GLN A 84 6.29 -4.06 -13.89
C GLN A 84 5.40 -2.97 -14.49
N ALA A 85 5.44 -1.76 -13.95
CA ALA A 85 4.67 -0.62 -14.42
C ALA A 85 5.07 -0.27 -15.87
N GLN A 86 6.36 -0.28 -16.20
CA GLN A 86 6.86 -0.07 -17.56
C GLN A 86 6.33 -1.13 -18.52
N ALA A 87 6.47 -2.40 -18.16
CA ALA A 87 6.00 -3.49 -19.02
C ALA A 87 4.48 -3.44 -19.24
N ALA A 88 3.71 -3.02 -18.23
CA ALA A 88 2.27 -2.85 -18.32
C ALA A 88 1.89 -1.68 -19.26
N ALA A 89 2.58 -0.55 -19.15
CA ALA A 89 2.39 0.61 -20.02
C ALA A 89 2.74 0.29 -21.48
N ASP A 90 3.88 -0.38 -21.72
CA ASP A 90 4.32 -0.79 -23.06
C ASP A 90 3.33 -1.74 -23.74
N GLN A 91 2.65 -2.58 -22.95
CA GLN A 91 1.63 -3.52 -23.42
C GLN A 91 0.23 -2.90 -23.52
N GLY A 92 0.02 -1.68 -22.98
CA GLY A 92 -1.29 -1.05 -22.91
C GLY A 92 -2.29 -1.84 -22.08
N LEU A 93 -1.85 -2.44 -20.97
CA LEU A 93 -2.72 -3.23 -20.10
C LEU A 93 -3.82 -2.35 -19.47
N PRO A 94 -5.10 -2.79 -19.45
CA PRO A 94 -6.21 -2.01 -18.90
C PRO A 94 -6.27 -2.09 -17.37
N ILE A 95 -5.25 -1.55 -16.69
CA ILE A 95 -5.16 -1.54 -15.23
C ILE A 95 -6.02 -0.40 -14.67
N THR A 96 -6.97 -0.74 -13.79
CA THR A 96 -7.88 0.24 -13.18
C THR A 96 -7.59 0.54 -11.72
N ALA A 97 -6.80 -0.31 -11.05
CA ALA A 97 -6.38 -0.10 -9.68
C ALA A 97 -5.12 -0.92 -9.36
N VAL A 98 -4.17 -0.29 -8.68
CA VAL A 98 -3.02 -0.95 -8.06
C VAL A 98 -3.06 -0.67 -6.56
N PHE A 99 -2.95 -1.70 -5.74
CA PHE A 99 -2.85 -1.60 -4.29
C PHE A 99 -1.41 -1.92 -3.89
N SER A 100 -0.71 -0.93 -3.34
CA SER A 100 0.62 -1.12 -2.74
C SER A 100 0.46 -1.22 -1.22
N LEU A 101 0.81 -2.37 -0.65
CA LEU A 101 0.78 -2.66 0.77
C LEU A 101 2.22 -2.68 1.30
N ASP A 102 2.54 -1.73 2.17
CA ASP A 102 3.91 -1.53 2.64
C ASP A 102 3.89 -1.02 4.07
N SER A 103 4.58 -1.74 4.96
CA SER A 103 4.66 -1.43 6.39
C SER A 103 3.26 -1.19 6.95
N ILE A 104 2.55 -2.28 7.26
CA ILE A 104 1.13 -2.22 7.64
C ILE A 104 0.87 -2.86 9.01
N GLY A 105 1.91 -2.97 9.84
CA GLY A 105 1.88 -3.71 11.08
C GLY A 105 2.28 -2.92 12.32
N ALA A 106 2.85 -1.73 12.20
CA ALA A 106 3.16 -0.89 13.35
C ALA A 106 1.95 -0.04 13.77
N ALA A 107 1.61 -0.09 15.06
CA ALA A 107 0.60 0.76 15.66
C ALA A 107 0.97 1.12 17.11
N SER A 108 0.50 2.29 17.56
CA SER A 108 0.65 2.73 18.94
C SER A 108 -0.55 3.55 19.38
N SER A 109 -1.15 3.15 20.50
CA SER A 109 -2.23 3.89 21.16
C SER A 109 -1.74 4.96 22.14
N GLU A 110 -0.43 5.11 22.32
CA GLU A 110 0.15 6.14 23.19
C GLU A 110 0.03 7.53 22.54
N PRO A 111 -0.37 8.57 23.29
CA PRO A 111 -0.34 9.95 22.79
C PRO A 111 1.04 10.35 22.24
N ASP A 112 1.05 11.23 21.24
CA ASP A 112 2.26 11.75 20.58
C ASP A 112 3.16 10.66 19.94
N SER A 113 2.61 9.48 19.66
CA SER A 113 3.37 8.40 19.00
C SER A 113 3.46 8.56 17.48
N GLN A 114 2.64 9.41 16.87
CA GLN A 114 2.75 9.78 15.46
C GLN A 114 3.54 11.09 15.33
N VAL A 115 4.68 11.02 14.63
CA VAL A 115 5.40 12.21 14.17
C VAL A 115 4.72 12.73 12.90
N VAL A 116 4.55 14.05 12.80
CA VAL A 116 3.96 14.69 11.63
C VAL A 116 5.03 15.51 10.89
N PRO A 117 5.25 15.27 9.59
CA PRO A 117 6.22 16.04 8.80
C PRO A 117 5.89 17.53 8.76
N ALA A 118 6.92 18.37 8.68
CA ALA A 118 6.74 19.81 8.58
C ALA A 118 5.95 20.19 7.31
N GLY A 119 4.91 21.00 7.45
CA GLY A 119 4.06 21.46 6.35
C GLY A 119 2.89 20.54 6.01
N PHE A 120 2.76 19.38 6.67
CA PHE A 120 1.59 18.51 6.51
C PHE A 120 0.29 19.22 6.91
N ASP A 121 0.30 20.04 7.96
CA ASP A 121 -0.82 20.86 8.43
C ASP A 121 -1.32 21.87 7.39
N LEU A 122 -0.41 22.39 6.57
CA LEU A 122 -0.73 23.36 5.51
C LEU A 122 -1.35 22.68 4.28
N LEU A 123 -0.90 21.46 3.97
CA LEU A 123 -1.32 20.72 2.78
C LEU A 123 -2.56 19.86 3.03
N PHE A 124 -2.69 19.31 4.24
CA PHE A 124 -3.77 18.41 4.65
C PHE A 124 -4.39 18.85 5.98
N PRO A 125 -5.00 20.06 6.05
CA PRO A 125 -5.49 20.64 7.30
C PRO A 125 -6.61 19.80 7.94
N SER A 126 -7.44 19.10 7.15
CA SER A 126 -8.46 18.17 7.66
C SER A 126 -7.82 16.98 8.35
N GLN A 127 -6.88 16.31 7.69
CA GLN A 127 -6.19 15.13 8.20
C GLN A 127 -5.35 15.49 9.42
N TYR A 128 -4.70 16.66 9.41
CA TYR A 128 -3.98 17.17 10.57
C TYR A 128 -4.91 17.39 11.77
N GLN A 129 -6.11 17.93 11.55
CA GLN A 129 -7.08 18.09 12.63
C GLN A 129 -7.55 16.74 13.20
N GLU A 130 -7.72 15.71 12.36
CA GLU A 130 -8.03 14.35 12.83
C GLU A 130 -6.92 13.77 13.72
N LEU A 131 -5.66 14.05 13.41
CA LEU A 131 -4.53 13.67 14.27
C LEU A 131 -4.55 14.42 15.61
N VAL A 132 -4.84 15.73 15.58
CA VAL A 132 -5.01 16.54 16.80
C VAL A 132 -6.13 16.00 17.67
N ASP A 133 -7.28 15.67 17.08
CA ASP A 133 -8.44 15.13 17.78
C ASP A 133 -8.18 13.71 18.35
N ASN A 134 -7.14 13.03 17.85
CA ASN A 134 -6.70 11.71 18.27
C ASN A 134 -5.44 11.74 19.17
N ASP A 135 -5.08 12.90 19.74
CA ASP A 135 -3.86 13.08 20.56
C ASP A 135 -2.57 12.59 19.86
N PHE A 136 -2.50 12.70 18.53
CA PHE A 136 -1.39 12.21 17.71
C PHE A 136 -1.02 10.73 17.97
N ARG A 137 -2.02 9.89 18.27
CA ARG A 137 -1.80 8.44 18.35
C ARG A 137 -1.60 7.85 16.97
N ALA A 138 -0.67 6.91 16.88
CA ALA A 138 -0.28 6.21 15.67
C ALA A 138 -1.09 4.90 15.51
N ASP A 139 -2.41 4.97 15.69
CA ASP A 139 -3.35 3.84 15.69
C ASP A 139 -4.30 3.86 14.48
N PHE A 140 -3.79 4.34 13.34
CA PHE A 140 -4.55 4.49 12.10
C PHE A 140 -3.82 3.92 10.88
N LEU A 141 -4.59 3.53 9.87
CA LEU A 141 -4.10 3.21 8.53
C LEU A 141 -3.97 4.51 7.73
N LEU A 142 -2.77 4.83 7.25
CA LEU A 142 -2.59 5.85 6.21
C LEU A 142 -2.98 5.26 4.85
N TRP A 143 -3.71 6.02 4.04
CA TRP A 143 -3.81 5.74 2.62
C TRP A 143 -3.71 7.00 1.76
N VAL A 144 -3.05 6.91 0.62
CA VAL A 144 -3.05 7.96 -0.41
C VAL A 144 -3.24 7.35 -1.77
N SER A 145 -3.96 8.03 -2.65
CA SER A 145 -4.27 7.48 -3.97
C SER A 145 -4.14 8.50 -5.08
N ASP A 146 -4.11 8.00 -6.31
CA ASP A 146 -4.49 8.78 -7.48
C ASP A 146 -5.92 9.34 -7.32
N ASP A 147 -6.21 10.53 -7.84
CA ASP A 147 -7.52 11.17 -7.70
C ASP A 147 -8.65 10.40 -8.40
N THR A 148 -8.34 9.68 -9.47
CA THR A 148 -9.30 8.78 -10.15
C THR A 148 -9.75 7.63 -9.26
N MET A 149 -9.01 7.31 -8.20
CA MET A 149 -9.35 6.28 -7.23
C MET A 149 -10.19 6.78 -6.04
N ALA A 150 -10.66 8.03 -6.04
CA ALA A 150 -11.49 8.57 -4.95
C ALA A 150 -12.68 7.67 -4.56
N PRO A 151 -13.44 7.01 -5.48
CA PRO A 151 -14.50 6.07 -5.08
C PRO A 151 -13.98 4.83 -4.33
N ILE A 152 -12.78 4.36 -4.66
CA ILE A 152 -12.12 3.25 -3.96
C ILE A 152 -11.67 3.69 -2.56
N GLY A 153 -11.14 4.91 -2.42
CA GLY A 153 -10.81 5.50 -1.12
C GLY A 153 -12.03 5.63 -0.19
N VAL A 154 -13.17 6.10 -0.72
CA VAL A 154 -14.43 6.15 0.07
C VAL A 154 -14.88 4.75 0.51
N ALA A 155 -14.74 3.74 -0.34
CA ALA A 155 -15.05 2.36 0.04
C ALA A 155 -14.11 1.85 1.13
N LEU A 156 -12.81 2.14 1.01
CA LEU A 156 -11.78 1.81 2.00
C LEU A 156 -12.16 2.36 3.38
N ASP A 157 -12.45 3.66 3.48
CA ASP A 157 -12.85 4.30 4.74
C ASP A 157 -14.10 3.61 5.33
N GLY A 158 -15.09 3.31 4.49
CA GLY A 158 -16.30 2.60 4.93
C GLY A 158 -16.04 1.18 5.44
N PHE A 159 -15.05 0.47 4.90
CA PHE A 159 -14.64 -0.84 5.41
C PHE A 159 -13.80 -0.73 6.69
N ALA A 160 -12.94 0.28 6.79
CA ALA A 160 -12.16 0.56 7.99
C ALA A 160 -13.08 0.89 9.18
N ASP A 161 -14.09 1.75 8.96
CA ASP A 161 -15.11 2.10 9.95
C ASP A 161 -15.87 0.87 10.48
N GLN A 162 -16.21 -0.09 9.61
CA GLN A 162 -16.90 -1.32 10.00
C GLN A 162 -16.04 -2.21 10.91
N LEU A 163 -14.72 -2.11 10.79
CA LEU A 163 -13.76 -2.86 11.60
C LEU A 163 -13.31 -2.07 12.84
N GLY A 164 -13.77 -0.83 13.01
CA GLY A 164 -13.29 0.08 14.04
C GLY A 164 -11.81 0.46 13.88
N LEU A 165 -11.29 0.37 12.66
CA LEU A 165 -9.95 0.82 12.30
C LEU A 165 -10.05 2.28 11.86
N ARG A 166 -9.29 3.18 12.49
CA ARG A 166 -9.17 4.55 12.00
C ARG A 166 -8.39 4.53 10.68
N SER A 167 -8.93 5.14 9.65
CA SER A 167 -8.19 5.47 8.43
C SER A 167 -7.93 6.97 8.36
N LEU A 168 -6.82 7.34 7.74
CA LEU A 168 -6.46 8.72 7.44
C LEU A 168 -5.95 8.74 6.01
N GLY A 169 -6.58 9.51 5.13
CA GLY A 169 -6.14 9.50 3.74
C GLY A 169 -6.76 10.54 2.84
N ALA A 170 -6.23 10.61 1.63
CA ALA A 170 -6.73 11.50 0.60
C ALA A 170 -6.35 11.03 -0.82
N PRO A 171 -7.24 11.25 -1.81
CA PRO A 171 -6.82 11.29 -3.20
C PRO A 171 -5.91 12.50 -3.45
N LEU A 172 -4.91 12.31 -4.32
CA LEU A 172 -3.95 13.34 -4.72
C LEU A 172 -4.10 13.62 -6.21
N ASP A 173 -4.24 14.90 -6.56
CA ASP A 173 -4.19 15.35 -7.95
C ASP A 173 -2.76 15.29 -8.51
N ASP A 174 -2.62 15.49 -9.82
CA ASP A 174 -1.31 15.46 -10.50
C ASP A 174 -0.29 16.44 -9.91
N ALA A 175 -0.72 17.61 -9.44
CA ALA A 175 0.17 18.61 -8.87
C ALA A 175 0.71 18.18 -7.50
N LEU A 176 -0.13 17.58 -6.67
CA LEU A 176 0.26 17.05 -5.37
C LEU A 176 1.13 15.79 -5.51
N LYS A 177 0.78 14.89 -6.43
CA LYS A 177 1.56 13.66 -6.69
C LYS A 177 3.01 13.93 -7.06
N VAL A 178 3.35 15.07 -7.68
CA VAL A 178 4.74 15.41 -8.06
C VAL A 178 5.36 16.51 -7.19
N SER A 179 4.67 16.93 -6.13
CA SER A 179 5.13 17.99 -5.25
C SER A 179 6.38 17.55 -4.48
N PRO A 180 7.50 18.30 -4.52
CA PRO A 180 8.68 17.99 -3.72
C PRO A 180 8.40 17.97 -2.21
N VAL A 181 7.41 18.75 -1.77
CA VAL A 181 6.99 18.83 -0.35
C VAL A 181 6.31 17.54 0.11
N LEU A 182 5.74 16.78 -0.83
CA LEU A 182 5.04 15.51 -0.59
C LEU A 182 5.84 14.31 -1.10
N SER A 183 7.16 14.47 -1.24
CA SER A 183 8.02 13.40 -1.76
C SER A 183 7.97 12.12 -0.91
N ASP A 184 7.72 12.23 0.40
CA ASP A 184 7.54 11.08 1.29
C ASP A 184 6.32 10.22 0.90
N LEU A 185 5.26 10.80 0.32
CA LEU A 185 4.08 10.05 -0.15
C LEU A 185 4.34 9.23 -1.43
N ARG A 186 5.56 9.26 -1.96
CA ARG A 186 5.99 8.53 -3.17
C ARG A 186 7.06 7.46 -2.87
N ARG A 187 7.34 7.18 -1.60
CA ARG A 187 8.43 6.28 -1.19
C ARG A 187 8.02 4.80 -1.15
N SER A 188 7.21 4.36 -2.11
CA SER A 188 6.84 2.95 -2.23
C SER A 188 6.39 2.64 -3.66
N ASP A 189 6.15 1.36 -3.93
CA ASP A 189 5.94 0.78 -5.25
C ASP A 189 4.79 1.41 -6.06
N HIS A 190 3.79 2.02 -5.41
CA HIS A 190 2.70 2.72 -6.11
C HIS A 190 3.20 3.89 -6.96
N ALA A 191 4.31 4.53 -6.57
CA ALA A 191 4.85 5.67 -7.29
C ALA A 191 5.29 5.32 -8.72
N SER A 192 5.82 4.12 -8.92
CA SER A 192 6.19 3.57 -10.23
C SER A 192 5.01 3.51 -11.21
N PHE A 193 3.81 3.29 -10.68
CA PHE A 193 2.56 3.25 -11.45
C PHE A 193 2.02 4.66 -11.70
N TRP A 194 2.07 5.55 -10.70
CA TRP A 194 1.73 6.96 -10.90
C TRP A 194 2.58 7.62 -11.99
N ASP A 195 3.87 7.28 -12.10
CA ASP A 195 4.77 7.82 -13.14
C ASP A 195 4.39 7.42 -14.57
N ARG A 196 3.42 6.52 -14.72
CA ARG A 196 2.92 6.00 -16.00
C ARG A 196 1.41 6.19 -16.15
N ASP A 197 0.82 7.09 -15.36
CA ASP A 197 -0.61 7.38 -15.34
C ASP A 197 -1.48 6.12 -15.06
N ILE A 198 -0.93 5.17 -14.29
CA ILE A 198 -1.66 3.98 -13.84
C ILE A 198 -2.23 4.26 -12.43
N PRO A 199 -3.56 4.17 -12.23
CA PRO A 199 -4.18 4.46 -10.94
C PRO A 199 -3.67 3.51 -9.84
N ALA A 200 -3.09 4.07 -8.79
CA ALA A 200 -2.59 3.33 -7.64
C ALA A 200 -3.00 3.97 -6.30
N ILE A 201 -3.18 3.13 -5.29
CA ILE A 201 -3.44 3.48 -3.89
C ILE A 201 -2.39 2.80 -3.00
N PHE A 202 -1.87 3.57 -2.06
CA PHE A 202 -0.85 3.19 -1.10
C PHE A 202 -1.48 2.98 0.26
N PHE A 203 -1.13 1.88 0.94
CA PHE A 203 -1.54 1.54 2.31
C PHE A 203 -0.27 1.46 3.15
N ASN A 204 -0.23 2.19 4.26
CA ASN A 204 0.96 2.28 5.08
C ASN A 204 0.63 2.67 6.53
N ASP A 205 1.50 2.31 7.44
CA ASP A 205 1.44 2.68 8.86
C ASP A 205 2.31 3.90 9.19
N THR A 206 2.74 4.66 8.19
CA THR A 206 3.61 5.83 8.26
C THR A 206 5.09 5.55 8.55
N GLY A 207 5.54 4.28 8.58
CA GLY A 207 6.96 3.92 8.55
C GLY A 207 7.79 4.70 9.58
N GLU A 208 8.81 5.44 9.12
CA GLU A 208 9.71 6.19 10.01
C GLU A 208 9.03 7.21 10.94
N PHE A 209 7.80 7.65 10.61
CA PHE A 209 7.07 8.63 11.41
C PHE A 209 6.34 8.01 12.60
N ARG A 210 6.26 6.68 12.66
CA ARG A 210 5.61 5.91 13.73
C ARG A 210 6.52 4.87 14.34
N TYR A 211 7.36 4.23 13.52
CA TYR A 211 8.03 2.99 13.86
C TYR A 211 9.56 3.16 13.96
N PRO A 212 10.14 3.16 15.18
CA PRO A 212 11.58 3.41 15.36
C PRO A 212 12.52 2.39 14.70
N ALA A 213 12.03 1.18 14.40
CA ALA A 213 12.80 0.13 13.74
C ALA A 213 12.57 0.06 12.22
N TYR A 214 11.84 1.03 11.64
CA TYR A 214 11.76 1.20 10.19
C TYR A 214 13.15 1.38 9.58
N HIS A 215 13.42 0.70 8.45
CA HIS A 215 14.76 0.55 7.85
C HIS A 215 15.88 0.20 8.88
N CYS A 216 15.48 -0.47 9.97
CA CYS A 216 16.21 -0.78 11.23
C CYS A 216 16.99 0.34 11.89
N GLY A 217 16.35 1.49 12.08
CA GLY A 217 16.84 2.56 12.96
C GLY A 217 17.25 2.08 14.36
N ASP A 218 16.37 2.20 15.36
CA ASP A 218 16.67 1.88 16.76
C ASP A 218 16.48 0.38 17.09
N GLY A 219 17.07 -0.48 16.26
CA GLY A 219 17.11 -1.94 16.44
C GLY A 219 16.42 -2.72 15.31
N ASP A 220 16.51 -4.05 15.38
CA ASP A 220 16.05 -4.96 14.32
C ASP A 220 14.52 -4.96 14.17
N ASP A 221 14.02 -5.04 12.93
CA ASP A 221 12.59 -5.10 12.61
C ASP A 221 12.05 -6.54 12.68
N THR A 222 11.72 -6.98 13.89
CA THR A 222 11.37 -8.37 14.20
C THR A 222 9.86 -8.57 14.40
N THR A 223 9.38 -9.80 14.19
CA THR A 223 7.95 -10.13 14.23
C THR A 223 7.25 -9.85 15.56
N ASP A 224 7.99 -9.76 16.68
CA ASP A 224 7.44 -9.39 17.99
C ASP A 224 7.11 -7.90 18.12
N LYS A 225 7.55 -7.06 17.17
CA LYS A 225 7.25 -5.63 17.10
C LYS A 225 6.01 -5.30 16.26
N VAL A 226 5.54 -6.24 15.46
CA VAL A 226 4.29 -6.11 14.68
C VAL A 226 3.10 -6.17 15.65
N ASP A 227 2.18 -5.23 15.54
CA ASP A 227 0.85 -5.32 16.17
C ASP A 227 -0.04 -6.23 15.31
N PRO A 228 -0.32 -7.47 15.75
CA PRO A 228 -1.07 -8.41 14.93
C PRO A 228 -2.54 -8.01 14.77
N THR A 229 -3.12 -7.26 15.71
CA THR A 229 -4.53 -6.85 15.62
C THR A 229 -4.68 -5.80 14.54
N PHE A 230 -3.81 -4.79 14.57
CA PHE A 230 -3.78 -3.74 13.57
C PHE A 230 -3.49 -4.31 12.18
N ALA A 231 -2.44 -5.13 12.03
CA ALA A 231 -2.08 -5.74 10.74
C ALA A 231 -3.22 -6.57 10.15
N ILE A 232 -3.94 -7.34 10.98
CA ILE A 232 -5.10 -8.12 10.53
C ILE A 232 -6.24 -7.20 10.07
N GLN A 233 -6.53 -6.11 10.80
CA GLN A 233 -7.56 -5.15 10.39
C GLN A 233 -7.20 -4.48 9.06
N VAL A 234 -5.94 -4.04 8.88
CA VAL A 234 -5.48 -3.46 7.62
C VAL A 234 -5.60 -4.46 6.47
N ALA A 235 -5.19 -5.72 6.67
CA ALA A 235 -5.33 -6.78 5.67
C ALA A 235 -6.81 -7.03 5.32
N GLN A 236 -7.72 -7.01 6.30
CA GLN A 236 -9.16 -7.13 6.05
C GLN A 236 -9.71 -5.97 5.22
N VAL A 237 -9.29 -4.74 5.50
CA VAL A 237 -9.63 -3.57 4.69
C VAL A 237 -9.08 -3.73 3.28
N ALA A 238 -7.81 -4.11 3.10
CA ALA A 238 -7.22 -4.33 1.79
C ALA A 238 -7.98 -5.39 0.97
N VAL A 239 -8.38 -6.50 1.59
CA VAL A 239 -9.21 -7.54 0.95
C VAL A 239 -10.57 -7.00 0.52
N ALA A 240 -11.28 -6.30 1.42
CA ALA A 240 -12.60 -5.75 1.12
C ALA A 240 -12.53 -4.70 0.00
N THR A 241 -11.55 -3.80 0.06
CA THR A 241 -11.36 -2.76 -0.94
C THR A 241 -10.93 -3.32 -2.30
N ALA A 242 -10.04 -4.32 -2.32
CA ALA A 242 -9.67 -5.01 -3.56
C ALA A 242 -10.86 -5.79 -4.15
N ALA A 243 -11.68 -6.46 -3.32
CA ALA A 243 -12.90 -7.13 -3.76
C ALA A 243 -13.89 -6.15 -4.41
N PHE A 244 -14.10 -4.99 -3.79
CA PHE A 244 -14.90 -3.90 -4.37
C PHE A 244 -14.31 -3.44 -5.71
N ALA A 245 -13.00 -3.19 -5.78
CA ALA A 245 -12.31 -2.81 -7.02
C ALA A 245 -12.40 -3.89 -8.10
N LEU A 246 -12.52 -5.17 -7.75
CA LEU A 246 -12.73 -6.29 -8.67
C LEU A 246 -14.18 -6.41 -9.20
N GLY A 247 -15.10 -5.61 -8.67
CA GLY A 247 -16.52 -5.56 -9.08
C GLY A 247 -17.43 -6.51 -8.31
N MET A 248 -17.08 -6.84 -7.06
CA MET A 248 -17.93 -7.60 -6.13
C MET A 248 -18.94 -6.73 -5.40
#